data_AF-A0A0S8B8I6-F1
#
_entry.id   AF-A0A0S8B8I6-F1
#
_cell.length_a   1.000
_cell.length_b   1.000
_cell.length_c   1.000
_cell.angle_alpha   90.00
_cell.angle_beta   90.00
_cell.angle_gamma   90.00
#
_symmetry.space_group_name_H-M   'P 1'
#
loop_
_entity.id
_entity.type
_entity.pdbx_description
1 polymer ?
#
loop_
_entity_poly.entity_id
_entity_poly.type
_entity_poly.pdbx_seq_one_letter_code
_entity_poly.pdbx_strand_id
1 'polypeptide(L)'
;MLVLREEVTHYKRVTQTARKQRTNGTWAGNMLGLAAAKSQGISDVGTVSQYRHLVELGVPSDERPFRLAERTFYRLLSRDEDSKLLFEFEKAGKGNEELASWARDFLREGAAAALAHAGHVDDPRVRGAAHRIASGVSGFLRSELSEKPLIRKGSRTILHPGAYPPTLFSVAIIAYMPNLRRERAGFVERLGHFLSQPMTKRTWVVALGRKTVKPTFHFLGDPLRADSAGNPKDLPFALHWIELLARMGALNESPTAVRILGRLLRDCDDDGVWSPKNLRGFPKSPSKLADFAFPLECDEKDADSRRVDVTFRLALIAKLAGWELEFV
;
A
#
# COMPACT_ATOMS: atom_id res chain seq x y z
N MET A 1 20.27 16.45 -13.32
CA MET A 1 19.79 15.05 -13.35
C MET A 1 20.81 14.07 -12.79
N LEU A 2 22.04 13.98 -13.31
CA LEU A 2 23.06 13.05 -12.77
C LEU A 2 23.48 13.38 -11.33
N VAL A 3 23.75 14.66 -11.01
CA VAL A 3 24.11 15.12 -9.65
C VAL A 3 23.04 14.76 -8.61
N LEU A 4 21.76 15.02 -8.91
CA LEU A 4 20.65 14.67 -8.02
C LEU A 4 20.52 13.16 -7.78
N ARG A 5 20.83 12.31 -8.78
CA ARG A 5 20.83 10.85 -8.59
C ARG A 5 21.91 10.40 -7.62
N GLU A 6 23.08 11.03 -7.68
CA GLU A 6 24.19 10.73 -6.77
C GLU A 6 23.90 11.24 -5.35
N GLU A 7 23.26 12.40 -5.19
CA GLU A 7 22.87 12.92 -3.87
C GLU A 7 21.84 12.01 -3.17
N VAL A 8 20.88 11.47 -3.92
CA VAL A 8 19.87 10.56 -3.38
C VAL A 8 20.49 9.31 -2.76
N THR A 9 21.53 8.73 -3.38
CA THR A 9 22.16 7.50 -2.83
C THR A 9 22.92 7.76 -1.53
N HIS A 10 23.35 9.00 -1.29
CA HIS A 10 23.98 9.45 -0.05
C HIS A 10 22.98 9.97 0.99
N TYR A 11 21.70 10.11 0.64
CA TYR A 11 20.68 10.57 1.55
C TYR A 11 20.56 9.66 2.78
N LYS A 12 20.42 10.27 3.97
CA LYS A 12 20.50 9.55 5.25
C LYS A 12 19.50 8.41 5.36
N ARG A 13 18.24 8.59 4.95
CA ARG A 13 17.24 7.51 4.97
C ARG A 13 17.58 6.39 3.99
N VAL A 14 18.05 6.72 2.78
CA VAL A 14 18.46 5.73 1.77
C VAL A 14 19.59 4.85 2.32
N THR A 15 20.65 5.48 2.85
CA THR A 15 21.79 4.74 3.41
C THR A 15 21.39 3.89 4.62
N GLN A 16 20.55 4.40 5.52
CA GLN A 16 20.04 3.64 6.68
C GLN A 16 19.21 2.43 6.25
N THR A 17 18.32 2.60 5.28
CA THR A 17 17.49 1.51 4.77
C THR A 17 18.34 0.49 4.03
N ALA A 18 19.22 0.92 3.12
CA ALA A 18 20.08 0.02 2.35
C ALA A 18 21.00 -0.85 3.24
N ARG A 19 21.57 -0.27 4.31
CA ARG A 19 22.44 -0.99 5.26
C ARG A 19 21.73 -2.11 6.02
N LYS A 20 20.42 -2.00 6.22
CA LYS A 20 19.61 -3.03 6.91
C LYS A 20 19.23 -4.21 6.00
N GLN A 21 19.49 -4.13 4.70
CA GLN A 21 19.15 -5.19 3.77
C GLN A 21 20.09 -6.38 3.95
N ARG A 22 19.52 -7.58 4.09
CA ARG A 22 20.26 -8.83 4.14
C ARG A 22 20.83 -9.20 2.77
N THR A 23 21.82 -10.08 2.74
CA THR A 23 22.45 -10.56 1.48
C THR A 23 21.50 -11.32 0.56
N ASN A 24 20.41 -11.88 1.10
CA ASN A 24 19.35 -12.52 0.32
C ASN A 24 18.34 -11.51 -0.27
N GLY A 25 18.52 -10.20 -0.04
CA GLY A 25 17.68 -9.14 -0.59
C GLY A 25 16.47 -8.76 0.26
N THR A 26 16.27 -9.38 1.42
CA THR A 26 15.15 -9.06 2.30
C THR A 26 15.54 -8.09 3.41
N TRP A 27 14.55 -7.32 3.89
CA TRP A 27 14.65 -6.56 5.13
C TRP A 27 13.99 -7.32 6.26
N ALA A 28 14.65 -7.33 7.43
CA ALA A 28 14.16 -7.97 8.64
C ALA A 28 13.73 -9.45 8.50
N GLY A 29 14.12 -10.11 7.41
CA GLY A 29 13.76 -11.50 7.12
C GLY A 29 12.27 -11.75 6.86
N ASN A 30 11.47 -10.72 6.62
CA ASN A 30 10.03 -10.84 6.38
C ASN A 30 9.59 -9.98 5.17
N MET A 31 8.37 -10.19 4.71
CA MET A 31 7.88 -9.57 3.49
C MET A 31 6.91 -8.41 3.75
N LEU A 32 5.86 -8.65 4.54
CA LEU A 32 4.71 -7.74 4.68
C LEU A 32 4.60 -7.10 6.08
N GLY A 33 5.56 -7.33 6.97
CA GLY A 33 5.55 -6.76 8.31
C GLY A 33 5.53 -5.23 8.30
N LEU A 34 4.62 -4.64 9.07
CA LEU A 34 4.50 -3.17 9.20
C LEU A 34 5.29 -2.60 10.38
N ALA A 35 5.62 -3.43 11.36
CA ALA A 35 6.39 -3.09 12.55
C ALA A 35 6.87 -4.39 13.22
N ALA A 36 7.74 -4.26 14.22
CA ALA A 36 8.12 -5.38 15.07
C ALA A 36 6.89 -6.04 15.73
N ALA A 37 6.76 -7.35 15.56
CA ALA A 37 5.70 -8.16 16.15
C ALA A 37 6.26 -9.51 16.61
N LYS A 38 6.70 -9.58 17.88
CA LYS A 38 7.35 -10.76 18.47
C LYS A 38 6.50 -12.03 18.35
N SER A 39 5.19 -11.92 18.47
CA SER A 39 4.24 -13.04 18.35
C SER A 39 4.20 -13.66 16.95
N GLN A 40 4.65 -12.92 15.93
CA GLN A 40 4.71 -13.34 14.53
C GLN A 40 6.16 -13.57 14.06
N GLY A 41 7.15 -13.44 14.94
CA GLY A 41 8.56 -13.54 14.58
C GLY A 41 9.07 -12.38 13.72
N ILE A 42 8.32 -11.27 13.64
CA ILE A 42 8.68 -10.09 12.84
C ILE A 42 9.54 -9.18 13.71
N SER A 43 10.80 -8.96 13.31
CA SER A 43 11.74 -8.14 14.07
C SER A 43 11.64 -6.65 13.75
N ASP A 44 11.24 -6.30 12.53
CA ASP A 44 11.13 -4.92 12.03
C ASP A 44 10.31 -4.92 10.73
N VAL A 45 10.11 -3.73 10.14
CA VAL A 45 9.43 -3.50 8.86
C VAL A 45 9.95 -4.41 7.74
N GLY A 46 9.02 -4.96 6.96
CA GLY A 46 9.26 -5.96 5.93
C GLY A 46 9.76 -5.41 4.59
N THR A 47 10.14 -6.36 3.74
CA THR A 47 10.79 -6.14 2.44
C THR A 47 9.95 -5.30 1.47
N VAL A 48 8.62 -5.53 1.39
CA VAL A 48 7.75 -4.77 0.47
C VAL A 48 7.74 -3.29 0.83
N SER A 49 7.60 -2.96 2.11
CA SER A 49 7.56 -1.58 2.58
C SER A 49 8.91 -0.88 2.37
N GLN A 50 10.02 -1.52 2.76
CA GLN A 50 11.35 -0.93 2.58
C GLN A 50 11.74 -0.73 1.12
N TYR A 51 11.41 -1.69 0.25
CA TYR A 51 11.62 -1.54 -1.19
C TYR A 51 10.83 -0.36 -1.74
N ARG A 52 9.53 -0.27 -1.42
CA ARG A 52 8.68 0.85 -1.88
C ARG A 52 9.15 2.18 -1.32
N HIS A 53 9.72 2.22 -0.11
CA HIS A 53 10.30 3.43 0.45
C HIS A 53 11.49 3.94 -0.37
N LEU A 54 12.38 3.04 -0.81
CA LEU A 54 13.47 3.42 -1.72
C LEU A 54 12.96 3.93 -3.07
N VAL A 55 11.85 3.38 -3.57
CA VAL A 55 11.16 3.90 -4.79
C VAL A 55 10.68 5.33 -4.56
N GLU A 56 10.01 5.59 -3.44
CA GLU A 56 9.50 6.94 -3.10
C GLU A 56 10.62 7.96 -2.90
N LEU A 57 11.79 7.53 -2.42
CA LEU A 57 12.99 8.36 -2.30
C LEU A 57 13.72 8.58 -3.63
N GLY A 58 13.25 7.98 -4.73
CA GLY A 58 13.83 8.18 -6.06
C GLY A 58 15.18 7.50 -6.28
N VAL A 59 15.49 6.45 -5.50
CA VAL A 59 16.76 5.70 -5.65
C VAL A 59 16.82 5.10 -7.07
N PRO A 60 17.97 5.17 -7.77
CA PRO A 60 18.12 4.57 -9.09
C PRO A 60 17.87 3.05 -9.08
N SER A 61 17.14 2.53 -10.08
CA SER A 61 16.68 1.13 -10.12
C SER A 61 17.80 0.09 -10.25
N ASP A 62 18.98 0.48 -10.73
CA ASP A 62 20.17 -0.36 -10.89
C ASP A 62 20.96 -0.55 -9.58
N GLU A 63 20.60 0.19 -8.54
CA GLU A 63 21.23 0.09 -7.22
C GLU A 63 21.09 -1.29 -6.59
N ARG A 64 22.10 -1.68 -5.81
CA ARG A 64 22.19 -3.01 -5.18
C ARG A 64 20.91 -3.41 -4.43
N PRO A 65 20.26 -2.54 -3.63
CA PRO A 65 19.05 -2.90 -2.91
C PRO A 65 17.93 -3.43 -3.81
N PHE A 66 17.71 -2.81 -4.97
CA PHE A 66 16.69 -3.24 -5.91
C PHE A 66 17.05 -4.59 -6.54
N ARG A 67 18.27 -4.72 -7.11
CA ARG A 67 18.71 -5.98 -7.74
C ARG A 67 18.54 -7.21 -6.83
N LEU A 68 18.86 -7.08 -5.54
CA LEU A 68 18.72 -8.20 -4.61
C LEU A 68 17.26 -8.48 -4.21
N ALA A 69 16.47 -7.44 -3.95
CA ALA A 69 15.07 -7.59 -3.56
C ALA A 69 14.22 -8.15 -4.71
N GLU A 70 14.45 -7.65 -5.93
CA GLU A 70 13.72 -8.06 -7.13
C GLU A 70 13.95 -9.53 -7.47
N ARG A 71 15.16 -10.06 -7.26
CA ARG A 71 15.40 -11.51 -7.38
C ARG A 71 14.45 -12.32 -6.50
N THR A 72 14.22 -11.86 -5.28
CA THR A 72 13.28 -12.50 -4.34
C THR A 72 11.83 -12.29 -4.77
N PHE A 73 11.45 -11.09 -5.22
CA PHE A 73 10.10 -10.83 -5.72
C PHE A 73 9.76 -11.64 -6.96
N TYR A 74 10.66 -11.70 -7.95
CA TYR A 74 10.46 -12.51 -9.15
C TYR A 74 10.40 -14.01 -8.85
N ARG A 75 11.12 -14.47 -7.81
CA ARG A 75 11.01 -15.84 -7.30
C ARG A 75 9.67 -16.10 -6.60
N LEU A 76 9.10 -15.10 -5.91
CA LEU A 76 7.73 -15.20 -5.38
C LEU A 76 6.70 -15.29 -6.50
N LEU A 77 6.86 -14.47 -7.55
CA LEU A 77 5.94 -14.43 -8.69
C LEU A 77 6.07 -15.62 -9.64
N SER A 78 7.18 -16.37 -9.58
CA SER A 78 7.28 -17.67 -10.23
C SER A 78 6.51 -18.73 -9.44
N ARG A 79 6.17 -19.84 -10.10
CA ARG A 79 5.52 -21.00 -9.46
C ARG A 79 6.49 -21.79 -8.56
N ASP A 80 7.38 -21.10 -7.85
CA ASP A 80 8.25 -21.70 -6.86
C ASP A 80 7.46 -21.94 -5.57
N GLU A 81 7.40 -23.20 -5.15
CA GLU A 81 6.60 -23.66 -4.02
C GLU A 81 7.46 -23.95 -2.78
N ASP A 82 8.75 -23.60 -2.78
CA ASP A 82 9.65 -23.71 -1.62
C ASP A 82 9.01 -23.09 -0.36
N SER A 83 8.92 -23.88 0.72
CA SER A 83 8.29 -23.44 1.96
C SER A 83 8.98 -22.23 2.59
N LYS A 84 10.26 -22.01 2.30
CA LYS A 84 11.00 -20.83 2.79
C LYS A 84 10.50 -19.52 2.18
N LEU A 85 9.80 -19.58 1.05
CA LEU A 85 9.16 -18.42 0.44
C LEU A 85 7.88 -17.99 1.15
N LEU A 86 7.46 -18.69 2.21
CA LEU A 86 6.35 -18.26 3.07
C LEU A 86 6.77 -17.24 4.14
N PHE A 87 8.08 -16.99 4.31
CA PHE A 87 8.63 -15.95 5.21
C PHE A 87 7.98 -15.97 6.61
N GLU A 88 7.36 -14.86 7.03
CA GLU A 88 6.69 -14.72 8.33
C GLU A 88 5.57 -15.77 8.57
N PHE A 89 5.10 -16.45 7.52
CA PHE A 89 4.08 -17.49 7.61
C PHE A 89 4.62 -18.91 7.56
N GLU A 90 5.94 -19.14 7.38
CA GLU A 90 6.53 -20.49 7.24
C GLU A 90 6.11 -21.42 8.38
N LYS A 91 6.30 -21.00 9.63
CA LYS A 91 5.94 -21.80 10.81
C LYS A 91 4.43 -22.04 10.91
N ALA A 92 3.62 -21.06 10.54
CA ALA A 92 2.16 -21.14 10.65
C ALA A 92 1.54 -21.98 9.53
N GLY A 93 2.18 -22.02 8.36
CA GLY A 93 1.75 -22.80 7.19
C GLY A 93 2.14 -24.28 7.30
N LYS A 94 3.13 -24.63 8.14
CA LYS A 94 3.51 -26.02 8.37
C LYS A 94 2.32 -26.84 8.90
N GLY A 95 1.83 -27.79 8.12
CA GLY A 95 0.67 -28.61 8.45
C GLY A 95 -0.68 -27.90 8.34
N ASN A 96 -0.73 -26.73 7.68
CA ASN A 96 -1.95 -25.99 7.38
C ASN A 96 -1.91 -25.47 5.94
N GLU A 97 -2.35 -26.31 5.00
CA GLU A 97 -2.30 -26.04 3.56
C GLU A 97 -3.12 -24.81 3.16
N GLU A 98 -4.28 -24.61 3.76
CA GLU A 98 -5.11 -23.41 3.52
C GLU A 98 -4.34 -22.12 3.87
N LEU A 99 -3.66 -22.10 5.01
CA LEU A 99 -2.85 -20.95 5.41
C LEU A 99 -1.64 -20.77 4.50
N ALA A 100 -0.94 -21.85 4.15
CA ALA A 100 0.21 -21.79 3.26
C ALA A 100 -0.18 -21.26 1.87
N SER A 101 -1.30 -21.72 1.31
CA SER A 101 -1.82 -21.23 0.03
C SER A 101 -2.21 -19.75 0.10
N TRP A 102 -3.00 -19.36 1.11
CA TRP A 102 -3.39 -17.97 1.31
C TRP A 102 -2.17 -17.04 1.48
N ALA A 103 -1.20 -17.47 2.29
CA ALA A 103 0.01 -16.70 2.54
C ALA A 103 0.83 -16.53 1.25
N ARG A 104 0.97 -17.58 0.45
CA ARG A 104 1.71 -17.51 -0.82
C ARG A 104 1.07 -16.52 -1.79
N ASP A 105 -0.24 -16.55 -1.94
CA ASP A 105 -0.95 -15.60 -2.80
C ASP A 105 -0.82 -14.17 -2.28
N PHE A 106 -0.91 -13.99 -0.97
CA PHE A 106 -0.80 -12.68 -0.34
C PHE A 106 0.60 -12.07 -0.43
N LEU A 107 1.64 -12.89 -0.28
CA LEU A 107 3.05 -12.50 -0.50
C LEU A 107 3.32 -12.13 -1.96
N ARG A 108 2.76 -12.91 -2.89
CA ARG A 108 2.82 -12.63 -4.34
C ARG A 108 2.16 -11.30 -4.67
N GLU A 109 1.00 -11.01 -4.08
CA GLU A 109 0.31 -9.74 -4.25
C GLU A 109 1.14 -8.55 -3.77
N GLY A 110 1.76 -8.66 -2.58
CA GLY A 110 2.67 -7.62 -2.06
C GLY A 110 3.90 -7.41 -2.95
N ALA A 111 4.52 -8.48 -3.44
CA ALA A 111 5.66 -8.40 -4.36
C ALA A 111 5.27 -7.77 -5.71
N ALA A 112 4.11 -8.15 -6.27
CA ALA A 112 3.59 -7.55 -7.50
C ALA A 112 3.30 -6.05 -7.32
N ALA A 113 2.74 -5.64 -6.18
CA ALA A 113 2.51 -4.23 -5.87
C ALA A 113 3.82 -3.44 -5.77
N ALA A 114 4.85 -4.01 -5.15
CA ALA A 114 6.17 -3.37 -5.06
C ALA A 114 6.80 -3.19 -6.46
N LEU A 115 6.80 -4.23 -7.28
CA LEU A 115 7.35 -4.20 -8.65
C LEU A 115 6.56 -3.25 -9.57
N ALA A 116 5.23 -3.25 -9.48
CA ALA A 116 4.40 -2.32 -10.23
C ALA A 116 4.70 -0.86 -9.84
N HIS A 117 4.90 -0.59 -8.54
CA HIS A 117 5.26 0.74 -8.07
C HIS A 117 6.63 1.20 -8.62
N ALA A 118 7.60 0.30 -8.72
CA ALA A 118 8.92 0.57 -9.30
C ALA A 118 8.94 0.64 -10.85
N GLY A 119 7.79 0.50 -11.51
CA GLY A 119 7.69 0.64 -12.97
C GLY A 119 7.94 -0.65 -13.76
N HIS A 120 8.04 -1.81 -13.12
CA HIS A 120 8.21 -3.12 -13.81
C HIS A 120 6.90 -3.65 -14.42
N VAL A 121 6.06 -2.76 -14.93
CA VAL A 121 4.67 -3.06 -15.34
C VAL A 121 4.57 -3.89 -16.61
N ASP A 122 5.63 -3.95 -17.41
CA ASP A 122 5.71 -4.72 -18.65
C ASP A 122 6.34 -6.11 -18.46
N ASP A 123 6.89 -6.43 -17.27
CA ASP A 123 7.39 -7.77 -16.99
C ASP A 123 6.23 -8.80 -17.04
N PRO A 124 6.35 -9.90 -17.80
CA PRO A 124 5.27 -10.88 -17.95
C PRO A 124 4.78 -11.50 -16.63
N ARG A 125 5.67 -11.63 -15.64
CA ARG A 125 5.32 -12.19 -14.32
C ARG A 125 4.48 -11.18 -13.53
N VAL A 126 4.84 -9.89 -13.59
CA VAL A 126 4.10 -8.79 -12.97
C VAL A 126 2.74 -8.62 -13.64
N ARG A 127 2.68 -8.51 -14.98
CA ARG A 127 1.41 -8.49 -15.73
C ARG A 127 0.55 -9.71 -15.39
N GLY A 128 1.11 -10.91 -15.45
CA GLY A 128 0.40 -12.14 -15.15
C GLY A 128 -0.19 -12.17 -13.73
N ALA A 129 0.58 -11.75 -12.73
CA ALA A 129 0.09 -11.63 -11.36
C ALA A 129 -1.05 -10.60 -11.25
N ALA A 130 -0.84 -9.41 -11.83
CA ALA A 130 -1.82 -8.34 -11.80
C ALA A 130 -3.15 -8.72 -12.44
N HIS A 131 -3.14 -9.41 -13.59
CA HIS A 131 -4.37 -9.92 -14.21
C HIS A 131 -5.09 -10.97 -13.35
N ARG A 132 -4.35 -11.86 -12.67
CA ARG A 132 -4.96 -12.86 -11.77
C ARG A 132 -5.62 -12.19 -10.58
N ILE A 133 -4.92 -11.26 -9.92
CA ILE A 133 -5.42 -10.50 -8.76
C ILE A 133 -6.66 -9.69 -9.17
N ALA A 134 -6.59 -8.95 -10.28
CA ALA A 134 -7.72 -8.18 -10.79
C ALA A 134 -8.93 -9.07 -11.13
N SER A 135 -8.70 -10.25 -11.70
CA SER A 135 -9.79 -11.21 -11.96
C SER A 135 -10.43 -11.74 -10.67
N GLY A 136 -9.63 -12.04 -9.63
CA GLY A 136 -10.13 -12.47 -8.32
C GLY A 136 -11.01 -11.40 -7.66
N VAL A 137 -10.50 -10.17 -7.56
CA VAL A 137 -11.27 -9.03 -7.01
C VAL A 137 -12.50 -8.77 -7.87
N SER A 138 -12.38 -8.79 -9.20
CA SER A 138 -13.53 -8.59 -10.09
C SER A 138 -14.59 -9.69 -9.95
N GLY A 139 -14.21 -10.93 -9.64
CA GLY A 139 -15.13 -12.02 -9.36
C GLY A 139 -15.91 -11.76 -8.07
N PHE A 140 -15.20 -11.37 -7.00
CA PHE A 140 -15.81 -10.97 -5.74
C PHE A 140 -16.80 -9.81 -5.90
N LEU A 141 -16.40 -8.73 -6.58
CA LEU A 141 -17.23 -7.52 -6.78
C LEU A 141 -18.51 -7.78 -7.61
N ARG A 142 -18.57 -8.87 -8.37
CA ARG A 142 -19.77 -9.26 -9.13
C ARG A 142 -20.64 -10.28 -8.40
N SER A 143 -20.19 -10.76 -7.24
CA SER A 143 -20.89 -11.79 -6.47
C SER A 143 -21.67 -11.16 -5.33
N GLU A 144 -22.66 -11.88 -4.79
CA GLU A 144 -23.38 -11.47 -3.58
C GLU A 144 -22.46 -11.27 -2.36
N LEU A 145 -21.25 -11.84 -2.40
CA LEU A 145 -20.27 -11.68 -1.34
C LEU A 145 -19.73 -10.25 -1.23
N SER A 146 -19.83 -9.41 -2.27
CA SER A 146 -19.46 -7.99 -2.13
C SER A 146 -20.39 -7.24 -1.20
N GLU A 147 -21.66 -7.64 -1.12
CA GLU A 147 -22.65 -7.06 -0.21
C GLU A 147 -22.64 -7.73 1.17
N LYS A 148 -22.48 -9.06 1.21
CA LYS A 148 -22.49 -9.86 2.44
C LYS A 148 -21.20 -10.69 2.59
N PRO A 149 -20.03 -10.05 2.75
CA PRO A 149 -18.73 -10.75 2.78
C PRO A 149 -18.49 -11.50 4.09
N LEU A 150 -19.29 -11.27 5.13
CA LEU A 150 -19.05 -11.75 6.49
C LEU A 150 -20.10 -12.77 6.92
N ILE A 151 -19.64 -13.87 7.51
CA ILE A 151 -20.49 -14.90 8.10
C ILE A 151 -20.14 -15.12 9.58
N ARG A 152 -21.11 -15.66 10.33
CA ARG A 152 -20.91 -16.05 11.72
C ARG A 152 -20.40 -17.49 11.78
N LYS A 153 -19.27 -17.73 12.46
CA LYS A 153 -18.74 -19.08 12.74
C LYS A 153 -18.43 -19.19 14.23
N GLY A 154 -19.31 -19.87 14.97
CA GLY A 154 -19.26 -19.94 16.42
C GLY A 154 -19.31 -18.54 17.06
N SER A 155 -18.32 -18.22 17.90
CA SER A 155 -18.22 -16.92 18.57
C SER A 155 -17.55 -15.81 17.74
N ARG A 156 -17.10 -16.10 16.51
CA ARG A 156 -16.38 -15.15 15.66
C ARG A 156 -17.15 -14.79 14.39
N THR A 157 -16.94 -13.56 13.93
CA THR A 157 -17.34 -13.13 12.59
C THR A 157 -16.14 -13.35 11.69
N ILE A 158 -16.32 -14.09 10.61
CA ILE A 158 -15.24 -14.42 9.69
C ILE A 158 -15.56 -13.89 8.30
N LEU A 159 -14.52 -13.63 7.52
CA LEU A 159 -14.66 -13.46 6.08
C LEU A 159 -15.16 -14.77 5.47
N HIS A 160 -16.13 -14.69 4.56
CA HIS A 160 -16.61 -15.84 3.82
C HIS A 160 -15.43 -16.49 3.06
N PRO A 161 -15.24 -17.82 3.09
CA PRO A 161 -14.07 -18.47 2.48
C PRO A 161 -13.94 -18.21 0.97
N GLY A 162 -15.05 -18.01 0.27
CA GLY A 162 -15.07 -17.64 -1.15
C GLY A 162 -14.93 -16.15 -1.44
N ALA A 163 -14.83 -15.28 -0.43
CA ALA A 163 -14.68 -13.85 -0.64
C ALA A 163 -13.22 -13.50 -0.96
N TYR A 164 -13.03 -12.67 -1.98
CA TYR A 164 -11.72 -12.16 -2.41
C TYR A 164 -11.76 -10.62 -2.46
N PRO A 165 -11.87 -9.96 -1.29
CA PRO A 165 -11.99 -8.51 -1.24
C PRO A 165 -10.71 -7.83 -1.71
N PRO A 166 -10.79 -6.56 -2.19
CA PRO A 166 -9.60 -5.80 -2.50
C PRO A 166 -8.73 -5.63 -1.26
N THR A 167 -7.42 -5.66 -1.45
CA THR A 167 -6.42 -5.27 -0.46
C THR A 167 -5.68 -4.01 -0.89
N LEU A 168 -4.95 -3.37 0.03
CA LEU A 168 -4.04 -2.26 -0.28
C LEU A 168 -3.10 -2.59 -1.45
N PHE A 169 -2.61 -3.82 -1.53
CA PHE A 169 -1.70 -4.24 -2.60
C PHE A 169 -2.43 -4.36 -3.94
N SER A 170 -3.60 -5.00 -3.99
CA SER A 170 -4.40 -5.06 -5.22
C SER A 170 -4.75 -3.67 -5.75
N VAL A 171 -5.14 -2.73 -4.87
CA VAL A 171 -5.48 -1.36 -5.25
C VAL A 171 -4.23 -0.63 -5.74
N ALA A 172 -3.09 -0.80 -5.07
CA ALA A 172 -1.81 -0.25 -5.52
C ALA A 172 -1.41 -0.78 -6.90
N ILE A 173 -1.55 -2.08 -7.18
CA ILE A 173 -1.27 -2.66 -8.49
C ILE A 173 -2.11 -1.97 -9.58
N ILE A 174 -3.42 -1.83 -9.37
CA ILE A 174 -4.30 -1.14 -10.34
C ILE A 174 -3.90 0.35 -10.49
N ALA A 175 -3.54 1.02 -9.39
CA ALA A 175 -3.13 2.42 -9.39
C ALA A 175 -1.76 2.67 -10.05
N TYR A 176 -0.82 1.73 -10.03
CA TYR A 176 0.49 1.89 -10.67
C TYR A 176 0.57 1.29 -12.07
N MET A 177 -0.45 0.54 -12.53
CA MET A 177 -0.47 -0.08 -13.86
C MET A 177 -1.52 0.57 -14.79
N PRO A 178 -1.19 1.68 -15.50
CA PRO A 178 -2.14 2.35 -16.40
C PRO A 178 -2.61 1.45 -17.55
N ASN A 179 -1.75 0.56 -18.05
CA ASN A 179 -2.12 -0.43 -19.08
C ASN A 179 -3.27 -1.33 -18.59
N LEU A 180 -3.15 -1.87 -17.38
CA LEU A 180 -4.16 -2.72 -16.78
C LEU A 180 -5.48 -1.97 -16.53
N ARG A 181 -5.42 -0.69 -16.14
CA ARG A 181 -6.62 0.14 -15.99
C ARG A 181 -7.37 0.30 -17.31
N ARG A 182 -6.65 0.60 -18.39
CA ARG A 182 -7.24 0.72 -19.74
C ARG A 182 -7.87 -0.60 -20.20
N GLU A 183 -7.15 -1.70 -20.03
CA GLU A 183 -7.61 -3.05 -20.39
C GLU A 183 -8.83 -3.52 -19.56
N ARG A 184 -9.05 -2.94 -18.38
CA ARG A 184 -10.10 -3.35 -17.43
C ARG A 184 -10.94 -2.18 -16.90
N ALA A 185 -11.24 -1.18 -17.74
CA ALA A 185 -11.89 0.07 -17.32
C ALA A 185 -13.17 -0.15 -16.50
N GLY A 186 -14.12 -0.97 -16.97
CA GLY A 186 -15.36 -1.24 -16.24
C GLY A 186 -15.17 -2.01 -14.92
N PHE A 187 -14.04 -2.71 -14.73
CA PHE A 187 -13.67 -3.25 -13.42
C PHE A 187 -13.13 -2.16 -12.49
N VAL A 188 -12.32 -1.24 -13.00
CA VAL A 188 -11.78 -0.12 -12.22
C VAL A 188 -12.91 0.76 -11.67
N GLU A 189 -13.92 1.06 -12.49
CA GLU A 189 -15.11 1.80 -12.07
C GLU A 189 -15.86 1.09 -10.94
N ARG A 190 -16.15 -0.22 -11.08
CA ARG A 190 -16.79 -1.00 -10.00
C ARG A 190 -15.95 -1.05 -8.73
N LEU A 191 -14.63 -1.13 -8.87
CA LEU A 191 -13.71 -1.11 -7.73
C LEU A 191 -13.75 0.25 -7.03
N GLY A 192 -13.74 1.36 -7.78
CA GLY A 192 -13.93 2.71 -7.25
C GLY A 192 -15.21 2.82 -6.43
N HIS A 193 -16.32 2.37 -7.02
CA HIS A 193 -17.63 2.44 -6.37
C HIS A 193 -17.69 1.59 -5.11
N PHE A 194 -17.07 0.41 -5.11
CA PHE A 194 -16.98 -0.43 -3.91
C PHE A 194 -16.14 0.24 -2.81
N LEU A 195 -15.01 0.86 -3.18
CA LEU A 195 -14.11 1.54 -2.25
C LEU A 195 -14.62 2.90 -1.76
N SER A 196 -15.73 3.42 -2.31
CA SER A 196 -16.42 4.58 -1.76
C SER A 196 -17.52 4.24 -0.76
N GLN A 197 -17.93 2.97 -0.68
CA GLN A 197 -18.93 2.54 0.28
C GLN A 197 -18.39 2.56 1.71
N PRO A 198 -19.19 2.92 2.73
CA PRO A 198 -18.72 2.90 4.11
C PRO A 198 -18.22 1.51 4.54
N MET A 199 -17.00 1.45 5.10
CA MET A 199 -16.46 0.19 5.59
C MET A 199 -17.25 -0.34 6.79
N THR A 200 -17.39 -1.68 6.86
CA THR A 200 -18.01 -2.35 8.01
C THR A 200 -17.34 -1.99 9.34
N LYS A 201 -18.16 -1.70 10.35
CA LYS A 201 -17.70 -1.48 11.73
C LYS A 201 -17.49 -2.78 12.51
N ARG A 202 -17.96 -3.92 11.96
CA ARG A 202 -17.84 -5.22 12.62
C ARG A 202 -16.40 -5.68 12.59
N THR A 203 -15.86 -6.11 13.73
CA THR A 203 -14.58 -6.81 13.77
C THR A 203 -14.73 -8.19 13.13
N TRP A 204 -13.80 -8.57 12.27
CA TRP A 204 -13.78 -9.86 11.59
C TRP A 204 -12.36 -10.40 11.45
N VAL A 205 -12.25 -11.70 11.13
CA VAL A 205 -10.98 -12.40 10.89
C VAL A 205 -11.05 -13.24 9.62
N VAL A 206 -9.91 -13.55 9.02
CA VAL A 206 -9.82 -14.57 7.96
C VAL A 206 -9.60 -15.91 8.63
N ALA A 207 -10.46 -16.90 8.37
CA ALA A 207 -10.28 -18.26 8.86
C ALA A 207 -9.51 -19.07 7.81
N LEU A 208 -8.41 -19.70 8.22
CA LEU A 208 -7.50 -20.49 7.38
C LEU A 208 -7.25 -21.82 8.08
N GLY A 209 -8.08 -22.82 7.78
CA GLY A 209 -8.14 -24.09 8.46
C GLY A 209 -8.37 -23.92 9.97
N ARG A 210 -7.38 -24.33 10.76
CA ARG A 210 -7.41 -24.26 12.25
C ARG A 210 -6.93 -22.93 12.82
N LYS A 211 -6.48 -22.00 11.97
CA LYS A 211 -5.93 -20.71 12.38
C LYS A 211 -6.83 -19.58 11.90
N THR A 212 -6.69 -18.42 12.56
CA THR A 212 -7.34 -17.18 12.13
C THR A 212 -6.32 -16.07 12.05
N VAL A 213 -6.43 -15.25 11.02
CA VAL A 213 -5.55 -14.10 10.80
C VAL A 213 -6.39 -12.82 10.90
N LYS A 214 -5.83 -11.80 11.55
CA LYS A 214 -6.44 -10.47 11.57
C LYS A 214 -6.20 -9.80 10.21
N PRO A 215 -7.23 -9.33 9.51
CA PRO A 215 -7.06 -8.60 8.26
C PRO A 215 -6.39 -7.25 8.54
N THR A 216 -5.19 -7.07 7.99
CA THR A 216 -4.45 -5.80 8.10
C THR A 216 -4.62 -4.95 6.85
N PHE A 217 -4.61 -5.60 5.68
CA PHE A 217 -4.57 -4.92 4.38
C PHE A 217 -5.85 -5.05 3.56
N HIS A 218 -6.81 -5.85 4.02
CA HIS A 218 -8.05 -6.14 3.28
C HIS A 218 -9.09 -5.06 3.54
N PHE A 219 -9.82 -4.66 2.50
CA PHE A 219 -10.81 -3.61 2.57
C PHE A 219 -12.19 -4.10 2.16
N LEU A 220 -13.20 -3.72 2.94
CA LEU A 220 -14.61 -3.99 2.71
C LEU A 220 -15.38 -2.67 2.59
N GLY A 221 -14.85 -1.74 1.79
CA GLY A 221 -15.30 -0.36 1.63
C GLY A 221 -14.16 0.66 1.78
N ASP A 222 -14.54 1.92 1.96
CA ASP A 222 -13.67 3.08 2.17
C ASP A 222 -12.90 2.97 3.49
N PRO A 223 -11.56 2.84 3.45
CA PRO A 223 -10.76 2.73 4.65
C PRO A 223 -10.51 4.09 5.33
N LEU A 224 -10.83 5.21 4.67
CA LEU A 224 -10.60 6.55 5.21
C LEU A 224 -11.49 6.84 6.41
N ARG A 225 -10.92 7.52 7.40
CA ARG A 225 -11.64 8.01 8.58
C ARG A 225 -11.28 9.46 8.82
N ALA A 226 -12.29 10.32 8.83
CA ALA A 226 -12.16 11.73 9.18
C ALA A 226 -13.18 12.13 10.25
N ASP A 227 -12.90 13.24 10.93
CA ASP A 227 -13.91 13.94 11.73
C ASP A 227 -14.88 14.75 10.85
N SER A 228 -15.81 15.47 11.47
CA SER A 228 -16.81 16.29 10.77
C SER A 228 -16.19 17.47 10.01
N ALA A 229 -15.02 17.96 10.43
CA ALA A 229 -14.28 19.03 9.76
C ALA A 229 -13.45 18.51 8.58
N GLY A 230 -13.36 17.18 8.39
CA GLY A 230 -12.56 16.56 7.34
C GLY A 230 -11.11 16.32 7.73
N ASN A 231 -10.73 16.44 9.01
CA ASN A 231 -9.38 16.10 9.45
C ASN A 231 -9.25 14.56 9.51
N PRO A 232 -8.28 13.97 8.79
CA PRO A 232 -8.09 12.53 8.79
C PRO A 232 -7.48 12.04 10.11
N LYS A 233 -7.89 10.84 10.56
CA LYS A 233 -7.31 10.18 11.74
C LYS A 233 -5.91 9.60 11.50
N ASP A 234 -5.54 9.42 10.24
CA ASP A 234 -4.24 8.94 9.78
C ASP A 234 -3.90 9.72 8.50
N LEU A 235 -3.28 10.89 8.67
CA LEU A 235 -3.00 11.80 7.55
C LEU A 235 -2.10 11.16 6.48
N PRO A 236 -0.98 10.49 6.82
CA PRO A 236 -0.17 9.83 5.81
C PRO A 236 -0.91 8.77 5.01
N PHE A 237 -1.70 7.92 5.68
CA PHE A 237 -2.51 6.93 4.97
C PHE A 237 -3.60 7.57 4.12
N ALA A 238 -4.21 8.66 4.59
CA ALA A 238 -5.21 9.38 3.83
C ALA A 238 -4.63 9.96 2.53
N LEU A 239 -3.46 10.61 2.59
CA LEU A 239 -2.77 11.11 1.40
C LEU A 239 -2.42 9.97 0.44
N HIS A 240 -1.82 8.88 0.94
CA HIS A 240 -1.49 7.75 0.08
C HIS A 240 -2.73 7.14 -0.59
N TRP A 241 -3.82 6.96 0.15
CA TRP A 241 -5.05 6.40 -0.38
C TRP A 241 -5.72 7.33 -1.41
N ILE A 242 -5.75 8.64 -1.15
CA ILE A 242 -6.23 9.65 -2.10
C ILE A 242 -5.40 9.61 -3.39
N GLU A 243 -4.07 9.47 -3.28
CA GLU A 243 -3.19 9.31 -4.44
C GLU A 243 -3.57 8.06 -5.27
N LEU A 244 -3.81 6.91 -4.61
CA LEU A 244 -4.25 5.69 -5.31
C LEU A 244 -5.59 5.90 -6.02
N LEU A 245 -6.56 6.55 -5.37
CA LEU A 245 -7.86 6.87 -5.98
C LEU A 245 -7.71 7.83 -7.16
N ALA A 246 -6.88 8.86 -7.05
CA ALA A 246 -6.59 9.80 -8.14
C ALA A 246 -5.96 9.08 -9.34
N ARG A 247 -4.98 8.21 -9.12
CA ARG A 247 -4.37 7.37 -10.18
C ARG A 247 -5.40 6.50 -10.88
N MET A 248 -6.36 5.95 -10.15
CA MET A 248 -7.42 5.11 -10.73
C MET A 248 -8.53 5.90 -11.43
N GLY A 249 -8.59 7.22 -11.27
CA GLY A 249 -9.72 8.03 -11.72
C GLY A 249 -10.96 7.93 -10.84
N ALA A 250 -10.84 7.37 -9.64
CA ALA A 250 -11.94 7.08 -8.71
C ALA A 250 -12.02 8.09 -7.53
N LEU A 251 -11.23 9.16 -7.55
CA LEU A 251 -11.17 10.14 -6.46
C LEU A 251 -12.55 10.76 -6.15
N ASN A 252 -13.26 11.18 -7.20
CA ASN A 252 -14.57 11.83 -7.06
C ASN A 252 -15.66 10.88 -6.57
N GLU A 253 -15.43 9.57 -6.62
CA GLU A 253 -16.39 8.57 -6.15
C GLU A 253 -16.40 8.46 -4.62
N SER A 254 -15.32 8.82 -3.92
CA SER A 254 -15.25 8.78 -2.45
C SER A 254 -15.54 10.15 -1.83
N PRO A 255 -16.72 10.36 -1.20
CA PRO A 255 -17.03 11.62 -0.53
C PRO A 255 -16.08 11.92 0.63
N THR A 256 -15.55 10.88 1.29
CA THR A 256 -14.59 11.03 2.39
C THR A 256 -13.25 11.54 1.87
N ALA A 257 -12.74 10.96 0.76
CA ALA A 257 -11.51 11.38 0.12
C ALA A 257 -11.59 12.84 -0.34
N VAL A 258 -12.66 13.21 -1.05
CA VAL A 258 -12.90 14.59 -1.50
C VAL A 258 -12.99 15.56 -0.33
N ARG A 259 -13.67 15.18 0.76
CA ARG A 259 -13.78 16.03 1.97
C ARG A 259 -12.42 16.26 2.63
N ILE A 260 -11.62 15.21 2.79
CA ILE A 260 -10.27 15.31 3.36
C ILE A 260 -9.39 16.17 2.45
N LEU A 261 -9.37 15.88 1.15
CA LEU A 261 -8.56 16.64 0.19
C LEU A 261 -8.92 18.13 0.21
N GLY A 262 -10.22 18.46 0.14
CA GLY A 262 -10.67 19.85 0.23
C GLY A 262 -10.32 20.51 1.56
N ARG A 263 -10.31 19.77 2.69
CA ARG A 263 -9.86 20.29 3.99
C ARG A 263 -8.37 20.61 4.00
N LEU A 264 -7.54 19.74 3.42
CA LEU A 264 -6.09 19.91 3.35
C LEU A 264 -5.70 21.05 2.40
N LEU A 265 -6.39 21.21 1.27
CA LEU A 265 -6.16 22.32 0.35
C LEU A 265 -6.50 23.66 0.97
N ARG A 266 -7.53 23.74 1.82
CA ARG A 266 -7.83 24.95 2.61
C ARG A 266 -6.77 25.30 3.66
N ASP A 267 -5.89 24.37 4.01
CA ASP A 267 -4.73 24.64 4.88
C ASP A 267 -3.50 25.08 4.07
N CYS A 268 -3.57 25.13 2.74
CA CYS A 268 -2.47 25.67 1.93
C CYS A 268 -2.49 27.20 1.98
N ASP A 269 -1.30 27.80 1.99
CA ASP A 269 -1.12 29.25 1.80
C ASP A 269 -1.20 29.63 0.31
N ASP A 270 -0.97 30.92 0.03
CA ASP A 270 -1.09 31.50 -1.31
C ASP A 270 -0.07 30.92 -2.31
N ASP A 271 1.03 30.34 -1.81
CA ASP A 271 2.06 29.65 -2.61
C ASP A 271 1.75 28.14 -2.77
N GLY A 272 0.62 27.68 -2.26
CA GLY A 272 0.22 26.26 -2.30
C GLY A 272 0.96 25.38 -1.31
N VAL A 273 1.68 25.94 -0.34
CA VAL A 273 2.38 25.19 0.70
C VAL A 273 1.41 24.85 1.82
N TRP A 274 1.37 23.57 2.23
CA TRP A 274 0.48 23.14 3.29
C TRP A 274 0.92 23.67 4.66
N SER A 275 0.14 24.61 5.20
CA SER A 275 0.48 25.44 6.35
C SER A 275 -0.67 25.45 7.39
N PRO A 276 -1.02 24.30 7.99
CA PRO A 276 -2.17 24.20 8.89
C PRO A 276 -1.94 24.97 10.20
N LYS A 277 -3.03 25.55 10.73
CA LYS A 277 -2.99 26.22 12.04
C LYS A 277 -2.66 25.21 13.13
N ASN A 278 -1.56 25.46 13.88
CA ASN A 278 -1.07 24.65 15.00
C ASN A 278 -0.37 23.31 14.64
N LEU A 279 0.47 23.28 13.61
CA LEU A 279 1.33 22.11 13.34
C LEU A 279 2.39 21.91 14.44
N ARG A 280 2.12 21.02 15.40
CA ARG A 280 3.01 20.78 16.55
C ARG A 280 4.10 19.73 16.31
N GLY A 281 3.96 18.89 15.28
CA GLY A 281 4.94 17.84 14.98
C GLY A 281 4.62 17.12 13.68
N PHE A 282 5.49 16.18 13.32
CA PHE A 282 5.31 15.38 12.12
C PHE A 282 3.99 14.59 12.16
N PRO A 283 3.21 14.59 11.06
CA PRO A 283 2.13 13.65 10.89
C PRO A 283 2.62 12.21 11.09
N LYS A 284 1.86 11.40 11.81
CA LYS A 284 2.19 9.98 12.02
C LYS A 284 1.12 9.12 11.36
N SER A 285 1.50 7.91 10.96
CA SER A 285 0.55 6.89 10.51
C SER A 285 0.32 5.85 11.61
N PRO A 286 -0.77 5.94 12.39
CA PRO A 286 -1.13 4.90 13.34
C PRO A 286 -1.36 3.53 12.69
N SER A 287 -1.87 3.49 11.45
CA SER A 287 -2.11 2.24 10.73
C SER A 287 -0.84 1.59 10.21
N LYS A 288 0.24 2.37 10.03
CA LYS A 288 1.51 1.95 9.42
C LYS A 288 1.41 1.57 7.95
N LEU A 289 0.23 1.71 7.33
CA LEU A 289 -0.02 1.30 5.95
C LEU A 289 0.64 2.21 4.91
N ALA A 290 1.04 3.42 5.31
CA ALA A 290 1.72 4.39 4.44
C ALA A 290 3.14 4.75 4.91
N ASP A 291 3.73 4.00 5.86
CA ASP A 291 5.07 4.28 6.40
C ASP A 291 6.18 4.20 5.32
N PHE A 292 5.93 3.52 4.19
CA PHE A 292 6.85 3.53 3.05
C PHE A 292 6.80 4.84 2.25
N ALA A 293 5.66 5.54 2.23
CA ALA A 293 5.45 6.77 1.47
C ALA A 293 5.63 8.03 2.33
N PHE A 294 5.74 7.86 3.66
CA PHE A 294 5.76 8.96 4.60
C PHE A 294 6.37 8.54 5.97
N PRO A 295 7.20 9.38 6.61
CA PRO A 295 7.83 10.57 6.03
C PRO A 295 9.00 10.19 5.12
N LEU A 296 9.22 10.97 4.07
CA LEU A 296 10.42 10.92 3.24
C LEU A 296 11.49 11.85 3.81
N GLU A 297 11.08 12.98 4.40
CA GLU A 297 11.98 13.88 5.09
C GLU A 297 12.62 13.24 6.33
N CYS A 298 13.94 13.42 6.48
CA CYS A 298 14.75 12.90 7.57
C CYS A 298 14.83 13.85 8.76
N ASP A 299 14.83 15.16 8.51
CA ASP A 299 14.99 16.15 9.57
C ASP A 299 13.63 16.53 10.15
N GLU A 300 13.32 16.06 11.36
CA GLU A 300 12.04 16.35 11.99
C GLU A 300 12.00 17.67 12.79
N LYS A 301 13.12 18.39 12.84
CA LYS A 301 13.32 19.48 13.80
C LYS A 301 12.65 20.77 13.38
N ASP A 302 12.74 21.12 12.10
CA ASP A 302 12.24 22.38 11.57
C ASP A 302 10.72 22.35 11.30
N ALA A 303 10.10 23.53 11.19
CA ALA A 303 8.69 23.70 10.87
C ALA A 303 8.41 23.37 9.39
N ASP A 304 9.30 23.73 8.48
CA ASP A 304 9.11 23.51 7.05
C ASP A 304 9.19 22.03 6.71
N SER A 305 10.14 21.31 7.32
CA SER A 305 10.29 19.87 7.13
C SER A 305 9.02 19.07 7.47
N ARG A 306 8.22 19.55 8.44
CA ARG A 306 6.92 18.94 8.81
C ARG A 306 5.84 19.09 7.74
N ARG A 307 6.03 19.99 6.78
CA ARG A 307 5.06 20.37 5.74
C ARG A 307 5.43 19.80 4.37
N VAL A 308 6.73 19.61 4.09
CA VAL A 308 7.23 19.23 2.76
C VAL A 308 6.54 17.98 2.23
N ASP A 309 6.51 16.88 3.00
CA ASP A 309 5.93 15.62 2.51
C ASP A 309 4.44 15.75 2.20
N VAL A 310 3.69 16.50 3.02
CA VAL A 310 2.26 16.72 2.78
C VAL A 310 2.05 17.60 1.55
N THR A 311 2.81 18.69 1.45
CA THR A 311 2.77 19.62 0.31
C THR A 311 3.08 18.91 -1.00
N PHE A 312 4.18 18.14 -1.03
CA PHE A 312 4.57 17.35 -2.20
C PHE A 312 3.46 16.36 -2.61
N ARG A 313 2.87 15.64 -1.65
CA ARG A 313 1.79 14.69 -1.95
C ARG A 313 0.55 15.38 -2.47
N LEU A 314 0.17 16.54 -1.93
CA LEU A 314 -0.95 17.32 -2.42
C LEU A 314 -0.73 17.79 -3.87
N ALA A 315 0.47 18.28 -4.19
CA ALA A 315 0.84 18.63 -5.56
C ALA A 315 0.81 17.41 -6.51
N LEU A 316 1.31 16.25 -6.06
CA LEU A 316 1.23 15.02 -6.84
C LEU A 316 -0.22 14.60 -7.10
N ILE A 317 -1.08 14.64 -6.08
CA ILE A 317 -2.52 14.34 -6.19
C ILE A 317 -3.19 15.30 -7.17
N ALA A 318 -2.93 16.60 -7.06
CA ALA A 318 -3.46 17.62 -7.97
C ALA A 318 -3.08 17.33 -9.43
N LYS A 319 -1.79 17.05 -9.69
CA LYS A 319 -1.30 16.68 -11.02
C LYS A 319 -1.97 15.41 -11.55
N LEU A 320 -2.15 14.39 -10.70
CA LEU A 320 -2.82 13.13 -11.06
C LEU A 320 -4.32 13.33 -11.32
N ALA A 321 -4.95 14.28 -10.64
CA ALA A 321 -6.33 14.69 -10.85
C ALA A 321 -6.51 15.58 -12.09
N GLY A 322 -5.42 15.94 -12.79
CA GLY A 322 -5.45 16.75 -14.00
C GLY A 322 -5.53 18.26 -13.73
N TRP A 323 -5.15 18.72 -12.54
CA TRP A 323 -5.10 20.15 -12.23
C TRP A 323 -3.82 20.77 -12.82
N GLU A 324 -3.93 22.01 -13.29
CA GLU A 324 -2.78 22.81 -13.68
C GLU A 324 -2.07 23.34 -12.43
N LEU A 325 -0.74 23.19 -12.39
CA LEU A 325 0.10 23.68 -11.31
C LEU A 325 1.11 24.67 -11.90
N GLU A 326 1.11 25.89 -11.37
CA GLU A 326 2.12 26.89 -11.69
C GLU A 326 3.25 26.78 -10.66
N PHE A 327 4.48 26.65 -11.15
CA PHE A 327 5.67 26.69 -10.31
C PHE A 327 6.20 28.12 -10.33
N VAL A 328 6.12 28.80 -9.19
CA VAL A 328 6.64 30.16 -9.01
C VAL A 328 8.12 30.13 -8.71
#